data_AF-A0A3P6SYG2-F1
#
_entry.id   AF-A0A3P6SYG2-F1
#
_cell.length_a   1.000
_cell.length_b   1.000
_cell.length_c   1.000
_cell.angle_alpha   90.00
_cell.angle_beta   90.00
_cell.angle_gamma   90.00
#
_symmetry.space_group_name_H-M   'P 1'
#
loop_
_entity.id
_entity.type
_entity.pdbx_description
1 polymer ?
#
loop_
_entity_poly.entity_id
_entity_poly.type
_entity_poly.pdbx_seq_one_letter_code
_entity_poly.pdbx_strand_id
1 'polypeptide(L)'
;MFSGIIKDDLDPSKSTKHLTTLKCVYLKVLHLVERGCIFVGHALVNDFSALNIYVPAKQMIDTVELFRIPQVPQRLISLQFLAFYLLGEKIQDGIHDSVEDARVALKLYRKWEELKNDGTLDSALSNLYVIGKQTGFRVDRTSSSKSGSPVSEAAASGASPV
;
A
#
# COMPACT_ATOMS: atom_id res chain seq x y z
N MET A 1 -17.02 -1.92 0.77
CA MET A 1 -17.09 -0.64 0.05
C MET A 1 -15.67 -0.37 -0.43
N PHE A 2 -15.41 -0.30 -1.74
CA PHE A 2 -14.04 -0.39 -2.28
C PHE A 2 -13.45 0.96 -2.72
N SER A 3 -14.25 2.00 -2.91
CA SER A 3 -13.81 3.25 -3.55
C SER A 3 -13.65 4.45 -2.62
N GLY A 4 -14.10 4.36 -1.36
CA GLY A 4 -14.08 5.48 -0.43
C GLY A 4 -15.14 6.56 -0.68
N ILE A 5 -15.94 6.45 -1.76
CA ILE A 5 -16.94 7.44 -2.16
C ILE A 5 -18.25 7.21 -1.41
N ILE A 6 -18.79 8.27 -0.82
CA ILE A 6 -20.13 8.30 -0.19
C ILE A 6 -21.11 9.11 -1.04
N LYS A 7 -22.42 8.96 -0.75
CA LYS A 7 -23.51 9.52 -1.58
C LYS A 7 -23.37 11.03 -1.85
N ASP A 8 -22.90 11.79 -0.85
CA ASP A 8 -22.82 13.25 -0.94
C ASP A 8 -21.52 13.75 -1.60
N ASP A 9 -20.51 12.88 -1.80
CA ASP A 9 -19.23 13.28 -2.40
C ASP A 9 -19.38 13.78 -3.83
N LEU A 10 -20.40 13.30 -4.57
CA LEU A 10 -20.66 13.63 -5.96
C LEU A 10 -21.80 14.64 -6.16
N ASP A 11 -22.39 15.16 -5.08
CA ASP A 11 -23.43 16.19 -5.13
C ASP A 11 -22.79 17.59 -5.10
N PRO A 12 -22.89 18.41 -6.16
CA PRO A 12 -22.31 19.75 -6.20
C PRO A 12 -22.77 20.69 -5.08
N SER A 13 -23.95 20.43 -4.49
CA SER A 13 -24.51 21.25 -3.43
C SER A 13 -24.06 20.84 -2.02
N LYS A 14 -23.52 19.63 -1.85
CA LYS A 14 -23.18 19.06 -0.54
C LYS A 14 -21.72 18.65 -0.40
N SER A 15 -21.06 18.39 -1.53
CA SER A 15 -19.70 17.86 -1.51
C SER A 15 -18.73 18.84 -0.87
N THR A 16 -17.91 18.31 0.03
CA THR A 16 -16.75 19.02 0.60
C THR A 16 -15.48 18.80 -0.23
N LYS A 17 -15.57 17.99 -1.30
CA LYS A 17 -14.44 17.62 -2.16
C LYS A 17 -14.34 18.59 -3.34
N HIS A 18 -13.17 18.62 -3.98
CA HIS A 18 -12.98 19.37 -5.22
C HIS A 18 -13.60 18.60 -6.39
N LEU A 19 -14.89 18.84 -6.62
CA LEU A 19 -15.59 18.28 -7.77
C LEU A 19 -15.06 18.89 -9.06
N THR A 20 -14.72 18.02 -10.00
CA THR A 20 -14.19 18.42 -11.31
C THR A 20 -14.69 17.46 -12.38
N THR A 21 -14.44 17.81 -13.64
CA THR A 21 -14.86 16.98 -14.77
C THR A 21 -13.82 15.90 -15.08
N LEU A 22 -14.28 14.78 -15.65
CA LEU A 22 -13.40 13.73 -16.16
C LEU A 22 -12.38 14.31 -17.16
N LYS A 23 -12.82 15.24 -18.03
CA LYS A 23 -11.95 15.92 -19.00
C LYS A 23 -10.80 16.67 -18.32
N CYS A 24 -11.07 17.38 -17.22
CA CYS A 24 -10.03 18.11 -16.48
C CYS A 24 -9.00 17.15 -15.86
N VAL A 25 -9.45 16.03 -15.26
CA VAL A 25 -8.55 15.01 -14.69
C VAL A 25 -7.72 14.35 -15.79
N TYR A 26 -8.37 13.97 -16.89
CA TYR A 26 -7.72 13.37 -18.05
C TYR A 26 -6.59 14.26 -18.58
N LEU A 27 -6.84 15.55 -18.80
CA LEU A 27 -5.85 16.48 -19.33
C LEU A 27 -4.68 16.70 -18.35
N LYS A 28 -4.94 16.69 -17.03
CA LYS A 28 -3.87 16.77 -16.02
C LYS A 28 -2.96 15.55 -16.08
N VAL A 29 -3.53 14.34 -16.13
CA VAL A 29 -2.75 13.10 -16.21
C VAL A 29 -2.01 13.02 -17.54
N LEU A 30 -2.66 13.33 -18.66
CA LEU A 30 -2.04 13.37 -19.98
C LEU A 30 -0.85 14.34 -20.01
N HIS A 31 -0.99 15.54 -19.44
CA HIS A 31 0.10 16.50 -19.35
C HIS A 31 1.31 15.92 -18.57
N LEU A 32 1.07 15.22 -17.46
CA LEU A 32 2.14 14.57 -16.70
C LEU A 32 2.82 13.45 -17.51
N VAL A 33 2.05 12.68 -18.29
CA VAL A 33 2.59 11.66 -19.21
C VAL A 33 3.49 12.31 -20.26
N GLU A 34 3.03 13.36 -20.93
CA GLU A 34 3.79 14.10 -21.95
C GLU A 34 5.09 14.70 -21.41
N ARG A 35 5.09 15.12 -20.15
CA ARG A 35 6.29 15.65 -19.46
C ARG A 35 7.28 14.58 -19.04
N GLY A 36 6.99 13.31 -19.29
CA GLY A 36 7.88 12.20 -18.92
C GLY A 36 7.84 11.85 -17.44
N CYS A 37 6.80 12.25 -16.70
CA CYS A 37 6.68 11.91 -15.28
C CYS A 37 6.56 10.39 -15.09
N ILE A 38 7.11 9.90 -13.98
CA ILE A 38 7.00 8.50 -13.57
C ILE A 38 5.88 8.38 -12.54
N PHE A 39 4.96 7.46 -12.78
CA PHE A 39 3.83 7.16 -11.91
C PHE A 39 4.16 5.95 -11.05
N VAL A 40 4.11 6.16 -9.73
CA VAL A 40 4.28 5.10 -8.73
C VAL A 40 2.91 4.78 -8.14
N GLY A 41 2.55 3.51 -8.05
CA GLY A 41 1.25 3.10 -7.52
C GLY A 41 1.13 1.60 -7.33
N HIS A 42 -0.09 1.11 -7.17
CA HIS A 42 -0.39 -0.30 -6.96
C HIS A 42 -1.53 -0.74 -7.86
N ALA A 43 -1.25 -1.65 -8.80
CA ALA A 43 -2.15 -2.07 -9.88
C ALA A 43 -2.60 -0.91 -10.79
N LEU A 44 -1.65 -0.03 -11.16
CA LEU A 44 -1.85 1.19 -11.95
C LEU A 44 -2.54 0.95 -13.30
N VAL A 45 -2.39 -0.26 -13.85
CA VAL A 45 -3.07 -0.67 -15.09
C VAL A 45 -4.58 -0.48 -15.00
N ASN A 46 -5.16 -0.77 -13.84
CA ASN A 46 -6.60 -0.62 -13.61
C ASN A 46 -7.01 0.86 -13.61
N ASP A 47 -6.21 1.72 -12.95
CA ASP A 47 -6.48 3.16 -12.86
C ASP A 47 -6.39 3.83 -14.24
N PHE A 48 -5.33 3.54 -15.00
CA PHE A 48 -5.16 4.11 -16.34
C PHE A 48 -6.18 3.58 -17.34
N SER A 49 -6.58 2.31 -17.22
CA SER A 49 -7.68 1.76 -18.01
C SER A 49 -9.00 2.46 -17.68
N ALA A 50 -9.28 2.75 -16.41
CA ALA A 50 -10.48 3.47 -15.99
C ALA A 50 -10.51 4.92 -16.51
N LEU A 51 -9.34 5.58 -16.57
CA LEU A 51 -9.19 6.91 -17.16
C LEU A 51 -9.11 6.90 -18.70
N ASN A 52 -9.01 5.72 -19.32
CA ASN A 52 -8.80 5.55 -20.76
C ASN A 52 -7.56 6.31 -21.28
N ILE A 53 -6.45 6.22 -20.54
CA ILE A 53 -5.15 6.81 -20.91
C ILE A 53 -4.12 5.69 -21.10
N TYR A 54 -3.36 5.77 -22.18
CA TYR A 54 -2.17 4.95 -22.35
C TYR A 54 -0.97 5.62 -21.68
N VAL A 55 -0.33 4.92 -20.75
CA VAL A 55 0.93 5.33 -20.13
C VAL A 55 2.02 4.33 -20.54
N PRO A 56 3.17 4.79 -21.08
CA PRO A 56 4.27 3.90 -21.42
C PRO A 56 4.79 3.14 -20.20
N ALA A 57 5.11 1.85 -20.36
CA ALA A 57 5.59 1.00 -19.26
C ALA A 57 6.83 1.57 -18.53
N LYS A 58 7.72 2.27 -19.25
CA LYS A 58 8.90 2.94 -18.67
C LYS A 58 8.57 4.08 -17.69
N GLN A 59 7.34 4.61 -17.74
CA GLN A 59 6.83 5.64 -16.84
C GLN A 59 5.98 5.03 -15.72
N MET A 60 5.89 3.70 -15.62
CA MET A 60 5.08 3.02 -14.62
C MET A 60 5.98 2.24 -13.67
N ILE A 61 5.86 2.54 -12.38
CA ILE A 61 6.43 1.76 -11.29
C ILE A 61 5.25 1.19 -10.51
N ASP A 62 4.89 -0.05 -10.83
CA ASP A 62 3.78 -0.73 -10.18
C ASP A 62 4.27 -1.64 -9.06
N THR A 63 3.95 -1.26 -7.83
CA THR A 63 4.33 -2.03 -6.63
C THR A 63 3.77 -3.44 -6.62
N VAL A 64 2.65 -3.70 -7.29
CA VAL A 64 2.09 -5.07 -7.36
C VAL A 64 3.02 -6.00 -8.14
N GLU A 65 3.72 -5.47 -9.14
CA GLU A 65 4.68 -6.23 -9.95
C GLU A 65 6.07 -6.27 -9.28
N LEU A 66 6.46 -5.21 -8.56
CA LEU A 66 7.72 -5.19 -7.81
C LEU A 66 7.80 -6.28 -6.72
N PHE A 67 6.66 -6.60 -6.10
CA PHE A 67 6.58 -7.61 -5.04
C PHE A 67 6.04 -8.96 -5.52
N ARG A 68 6.09 -9.22 -6.82
CA ARG A 68 5.62 -10.47 -7.43
C ARG A 68 6.76 -11.46 -7.65
N ILE A 69 6.55 -12.73 -7.31
CA ILE A 69 7.44 -13.83 -7.70
C ILE A 69 6.97 -14.42 -9.04
N PRO A 70 7.77 -14.34 -10.14
CA PRO A 70 7.36 -14.82 -11.46
C PRO A 70 7.00 -16.31 -11.53
N GLN A 71 7.63 -17.14 -10.69
CA GLN A 71 7.47 -18.59 -10.68
C GLN A 71 6.21 -19.08 -9.94
N VAL A 72 5.49 -18.19 -9.24
CA VAL A 72 4.25 -18.54 -8.52
C VAL A 72 3.04 -18.12 -9.36
N PRO A 73 2.06 -19.02 -9.62
CA PRO A 73 0.90 -18.68 -10.44
C PRO A 73 0.13 -17.44 -9.93
N GLN A 74 0.09 -16.41 -10.78
CA GLN A 74 -0.86 -15.29 -10.92
C GLN A 74 -1.57 -14.67 -9.69
N ARG A 75 -1.10 -14.84 -8.46
CA ARG A 75 -1.69 -14.12 -7.33
C ARG A 75 -0.98 -12.78 -7.13
N LEU A 76 -1.67 -11.71 -7.53
CA LEU A 76 -1.33 -10.34 -7.15
C LEU A 76 -1.56 -10.18 -5.63
N ILE A 77 -0.60 -9.60 -4.93
CA ILE A 77 -0.68 -9.34 -3.49
C ILE A 77 -1.33 -7.97 -3.29
N SER A 78 -2.29 -7.87 -2.37
CA SER A 78 -3.00 -6.61 -2.12
C SER A 78 -2.10 -5.57 -1.43
N LEU A 79 -2.40 -4.29 -1.68
CA LEU A 79 -1.74 -3.17 -1.02
C LEU A 79 -1.79 -3.29 0.51
N GLN A 80 -2.96 -3.65 1.07
CA GLN A 80 -3.14 -3.84 2.52
C GLN A 80 -2.20 -4.92 3.08
N PHE A 81 -2.03 -6.03 2.37
CA PHE A 81 -1.13 -7.11 2.82
C PHE A 81 0.33 -6.66 2.79
N LEU A 82 0.75 -6.00 1.70
CA LEU A 82 2.11 -5.47 1.59
C LEU A 82 2.39 -4.41 2.66
N ALA A 83 1.47 -3.48 2.88
CA ALA A 83 1.59 -2.44 3.90
C ALA A 83 1.76 -3.04 5.30
N PHE A 84 0.94 -4.02 5.64
CA PHE A 84 0.99 -4.66 6.95
C PHE A 84 2.31 -5.40 7.19
N TYR A 85 2.74 -6.24 6.26
CA TYR A 85 3.90 -7.10 6.47
C TYR A 85 5.25 -6.47 6.17
N LEU A 86 5.32 -5.47 5.27
CA LEU A 86 6.57 -4.81 4.91
C LEU A 86 6.78 -3.47 5.61
N LEU A 87 5.70 -2.76 5.94
CA LEU A 87 5.76 -1.45 6.59
C LEU A 87 5.25 -1.47 8.04
N GLY A 88 4.56 -2.54 8.48
CA GLY A 88 3.89 -2.58 9.78
C GLY A 88 2.66 -1.68 9.86
N GLU A 89 2.14 -1.22 8.72
CA GLU A 89 1.04 -0.27 8.63
C GLU A 89 -0.28 -1.00 8.34
N LYS A 90 -1.30 -0.75 9.17
CA LYS A 90 -2.65 -1.25 8.92
C LYS A 90 -3.46 -0.14 8.25
N ILE A 91 -3.81 -0.37 7.00
CA ILE A 91 -4.54 0.58 6.16
C ILE A 91 -5.89 0.02 5.74
N GLN A 92 -6.78 0.88 5.24
CA GLN A 92 -8.11 0.48 4.76
C GLN A 92 -9.00 -0.16 5.85
N ASP A 93 -8.78 0.19 7.12
CA ASP A 93 -9.66 -0.15 8.24
C ASP A 93 -10.90 0.78 8.22
N GLY A 94 -11.80 0.56 7.27
CA GLY A 94 -13.05 1.31 7.14
C GLY A 94 -13.30 1.85 5.73
N ILE A 95 -13.33 3.17 5.59
CA ILE A 95 -13.51 3.86 4.31
C ILE A 95 -12.13 4.01 3.66
N HIS A 96 -12.01 3.59 2.40
CA HIS A 96 -10.76 3.71 1.65
C HIS A 96 -10.45 5.19 1.38
N ASP A 97 -9.21 5.62 1.58
CA ASP A 97 -8.73 6.93 1.18
C ASP A 97 -7.66 6.80 0.09
N SER A 98 -7.99 7.26 -1.12
CA SER A 98 -7.07 7.26 -2.26
C SER A 98 -5.73 7.96 -1.97
N VAL A 99 -5.72 8.96 -1.07
CA VAL A 99 -4.49 9.69 -0.73
C VAL A 99 -3.63 8.88 0.23
N GLU A 100 -4.24 8.14 1.17
CA GLU A 100 -3.53 7.15 1.99
C GLU A 100 -2.92 6.06 1.11
N ASP A 101 -3.71 5.45 0.23
CA ASP A 101 -3.28 4.38 -0.65
C ASP A 101 -2.09 4.80 -1.54
N ALA A 102 -2.14 6.01 -2.12
CA ALA A 102 -1.05 6.55 -2.93
C ALA A 102 0.25 6.77 -2.13
N ARG A 103 0.14 7.24 -0.88
CA ARG A 103 1.30 7.40 0.01
C ARG A 103 1.90 6.05 0.39
N VAL A 104 1.07 5.06 0.67
CA VAL A 104 1.52 3.71 1.04
C VAL A 104 2.21 3.03 -0.14
N ALA A 105 1.66 3.14 -1.35
CA ALA A 105 2.32 2.64 -2.56
C ALA A 105 3.71 3.29 -2.76
N LEU A 106 3.83 4.60 -2.51
CA LEU A 106 5.13 5.27 -2.56
C LEU A 106 6.10 4.76 -1.48
N LYS A 107 5.62 4.54 -0.24
CA LYS A 107 6.44 3.95 0.84
C LYS A 107 6.91 2.54 0.47
N LEU A 108 6.04 1.73 -0.11
CA LEU A 108 6.39 0.38 -0.58
C LEU A 108 7.45 0.42 -1.68
N TYR A 109 7.36 1.37 -2.62
CA TYR A 109 8.41 1.56 -3.61
C TYR A 109 9.76 1.91 -2.96
N ARG A 110 9.78 2.82 -1.98
CA ARG A 110 11.01 3.13 -1.23
C ARG A 110 11.54 1.94 -0.47
N LYS A 111 10.66 1.13 0.14
CA LYS A 111 11.05 -0.10 0.82
C LYS A 111 11.63 -1.13 -0.14
N TRP A 112 11.11 -1.22 -1.35
CA TRP A 112 11.67 -2.06 -2.40
C TRP A 112 13.08 -1.59 -2.80
N GLU A 113 13.30 -0.29 -2.96
CA GLU A 113 14.64 0.26 -3.24
C GLU A 113 15.64 -0.09 -2.13
N GLU A 114 15.24 0.06 -0.86
CA GLU A 114 16.04 -0.32 0.32
C GLU A 114 16.41 -1.81 0.29
N LEU A 115 15.41 -2.71 0.20
CA LEU A 115 15.63 -4.16 0.17
C LEU A 115 16.52 -4.60 -1.01
N LYS A 116 16.38 -3.93 -2.16
CA LYS A 116 17.19 -4.20 -3.34
C LYS A 116 18.64 -3.76 -3.14
N ASN A 117 18.86 -2.58 -2.57
CA ASN A 117 20.21 -2.06 -2.29
C ASN A 117 20.93 -2.91 -1.23
N ASP A 118 20.19 -3.43 -0.25
CA ASP A 118 20.73 -4.29 0.80
C ASP A 118 20.92 -5.75 0.35
N GLY A 119 20.46 -6.11 -0.85
CA GLY A 119 20.52 -7.49 -1.37
C GLY A 119 19.60 -8.47 -0.62
N THR A 120 18.61 -7.98 0.11
CA THR A 120 17.69 -8.79 0.94
C THR A 120 16.31 -8.98 0.32
N LEU A 121 16.06 -8.41 -0.87
CA LEU A 121 14.77 -8.45 -1.57
C LEU A 121 14.23 -9.87 -1.75
N ASP A 122 15.03 -10.81 -2.28
CA ASP A 122 14.57 -12.17 -2.55
C ASP A 122 14.18 -12.94 -1.28
N SER A 123 14.93 -12.73 -0.19
CA SER A 123 14.63 -13.30 1.12
C SER A 123 13.34 -12.72 1.70
N ALA A 124 13.17 -11.40 1.59
CA ALA A 124 11.95 -10.72 2.03
C ALA A 124 10.71 -11.19 1.24
N LEU A 125 10.82 -11.31 -0.09
CA LEU A 125 9.75 -11.84 -0.94
C LEU A 125 9.42 -13.29 -0.60
N SER A 126 10.43 -14.13 -0.43
CA SER A 126 10.23 -15.54 -0.07
C SER A 126 9.48 -15.66 1.26
N ASN A 127 9.88 -14.90 2.27
CA ASN A 127 9.21 -14.87 3.56
C ASN A 127 7.76 -14.37 3.45
N LEU A 128 7.55 -13.29 2.70
CA LEU A 128 6.23 -12.71 2.46
C LEU A 128 5.27 -13.73 1.81
N TYR A 129 5.73 -14.54 0.86
CA TYR A 129 4.92 -15.58 0.22
C TYR A 129 4.69 -16.79 1.12
N VAL A 130 5.64 -17.15 1.99
CA VAL A 130 5.43 -18.19 3.01
C VAL A 130 4.32 -17.76 3.97
N ILE A 131 4.40 -16.54 4.49
CA ILE A 131 3.37 -15.94 5.35
C ILE A 131 2.05 -15.87 4.60
N GLY A 132 2.04 -15.39 3.35
CA GLY A 132 0.85 -15.29 2.52
C GLY A 132 0.17 -16.65 2.30
N LYS A 133 0.92 -17.73 2.11
CA LYS A 133 0.36 -19.09 2.03
C LYS A 133 -0.27 -19.53 3.36
N GLN A 134 0.33 -19.20 4.50
CA GLN A 134 -0.18 -19.55 5.83
C GLN A 134 -1.45 -18.76 6.20
N THR A 135 -1.53 -17.49 5.83
CA THR A 135 -2.66 -16.60 6.18
C THR A 135 -3.71 -16.48 5.08
N GLY A 136 -3.50 -17.13 3.93
CA GLY A 136 -4.36 -17.00 2.76
C GLY A 136 -4.28 -15.62 2.08
N PHE A 137 -3.18 -14.89 2.27
CA PHE A 137 -2.94 -13.51 1.82
C PHE A 137 -3.99 -12.53 2.38
N ARG A 138 -4.33 -12.71 3.66
CA ARG A 138 -5.24 -11.82 4.39
C ARG A 138 -4.54 -11.27 5.62
N VAL A 139 -4.93 -10.05 5.99
CA VAL A 139 -4.49 -9.41 7.23
C VAL A 139 -5.57 -9.62 8.29
N ASP A 140 -5.20 -10.18 9.43
CA ASP A 140 -6.13 -10.36 10.55
C ASP A 140 -6.47 -9.01 11.18
N ARG A 141 -7.75 -8.64 11.05
CA ARG A 141 -8.28 -7.35 11.51
C ARG A 141 -8.19 -7.15 13.03
N THR A 142 -7.94 -8.21 13.79
CA THR A 142 -7.88 -8.23 15.26
C THR A 142 -6.47 -8.14 15.83
N SER A 143 -5.43 -8.26 15.00
CA SER A 143 -4.04 -8.20 15.45
C SER A 143 -3.58 -6.75 15.63
N SER A 144 -3.98 -6.13 16.75
CA SER A 144 -3.24 -4.98 17.27
C SER A 144 -1.84 -5.46 17.66
N SER A 145 -0.83 -4.79 17.12
CA SER A 145 0.58 -5.10 17.35
C SER A 145 0.93 -5.10 18.84
N LYS A 146 1.00 -6.29 19.46
CA LYS A 146 1.85 -6.50 20.63
C LYS A 146 3.18 -7.07 20.13
N SER A 147 4.11 -6.18 19.78
CA SER A 147 5.53 -6.55 19.76
C SER A 147 5.99 -6.70 21.20
N GLY A 148 5.93 -7.93 21.72
CA GLY A 148 6.56 -8.28 22.99
C GLY A 148 8.07 -8.42 22.79
N SER A 149 8.84 -7.56 23.41
CA SER A 149 10.25 -7.85 23.72
C SER A 149 10.28 -8.76 24.95
N PRO A 150 11.06 -9.86 24.95
CA PRO A 150 11.30 -10.62 26.17
C PRO A 150 12.49 -10.03 26.95
N VAL A 151 12.54 -10.41 28.24
CA VAL A 151 13.65 -10.30 29.21
C VAL A 151 13.66 -8.98 30.01
N SER A 152 13.60 -8.92 31.34
CA SER A 152 13.96 -9.89 32.40
C SER A 152 13.10 -9.71 33.66
N GLU A 153 12.74 -10.83 34.26
CA GLU A 153 12.20 -10.97 35.61
C GLU A 153 13.36 -11.01 36.62
N ALA A 154 13.38 -10.12 37.61
CA ALA A 154 14.10 -10.31 38.86
C ALA A 154 13.31 -9.62 39.99
N ALA A 155 12.73 -10.47 40.83
CA ALA A 155 11.92 -10.10 41.98
C ALA A 155 12.77 -9.70 43.20
N ALA A 156 12.21 -8.80 44.00
CA ALA A 156 11.94 -8.95 45.44
C ALA A 156 12.42 -7.79 46.35
N SER A 157 11.42 -7.22 47.05
CA SER A 157 11.41 -6.68 48.44
C SER A 157 12.44 -5.59 48.83
N GLY A 158 12.11 -4.47 49.47
CA GLY A 158 10.99 -4.12 50.35
C GLY A 158 11.54 -3.35 51.57
N ALA A 159 10.81 -2.33 52.03
CA ALA A 159 10.92 -1.57 53.29
C ALA A 159 11.83 -0.32 53.36
N SER A 160 11.19 0.85 53.56
CA SER A 160 11.71 2.09 54.16
C SER A 160 11.71 1.99 55.71
N PRO A 161 11.97 3.07 56.49
CA PRO A 161 12.89 4.21 56.39
C PRO A 161 13.78 4.36 57.66
N VAL A 162 14.72 5.31 57.66
CA VAL A 162 15.10 6.10 58.85
C VAL A 162 15.43 7.53 58.44
#